data_AF-I3X489-F1
#
_entry.id   AF-I3X489-F1
#
_cell.length_a   1.000
_cell.length_b   1.000
_cell.length_c   1.000
_cell.angle_alpha   90.00
_cell.angle_beta   90.00
_cell.angle_gamma   90.00
#
_symmetry.space_group_name_H-M   'P 1'
#
loop_
_entity.id
_entity.type
_entity.pdbx_description
1 polymer ?
#
loop_
_entity_poly.entity_id
_entity_poly.type
_entity_poly.pdbx_seq_one_letter_code
_entity_poly.pdbx_strand_id
1 'polypeptide(L)' 'MRPVLAGRTFALVLVSPLRRARETCDLMVGPETIADGNLMEWNYGEYEGLTPQRKRWRLTRRSFRART' A
#
# COMPACT_ATOMS: atom_id res chain seq x y z
N MET A 1 -14.43 20.32 -0.60
CA MET A 1 -14.83 18.99 -0.08
C MET A 1 -14.68 19.00 1.43
N ARG A 2 -15.66 18.51 2.20
CA ARG A 2 -15.47 18.26 3.65
C ARG A 2 -14.99 16.81 3.82
N PRO A 3 -13.94 16.53 4.61
CA PRO A 3 -13.51 15.15 4.86
C PRO A 3 -14.64 14.35 5.50
N VAL A 4 -14.91 13.14 5.02
CA VAL A 4 -15.96 12.25 5.57
C VAL A 4 -15.71 11.94 7.06
N LEU A 5 -14.44 11.95 7.46
CA LEU A 5 -14.01 11.68 8.83
C LEU A 5 -13.98 12.92 9.73
N ALA A 6 -14.34 14.10 9.21
CA ALA A 6 -14.32 15.34 9.98
C ALA A 6 -15.27 15.25 11.20
N GLY A 7 -14.75 15.60 12.38
CA GLY A 7 -15.51 15.58 13.63
C GLY A 7 -15.71 14.18 14.23
N ARG A 8 -15.06 13.14 13.69
CA ARG A 8 -14.93 11.85 14.39
C ARG A 8 -13.70 11.86 15.29
N THR A 9 -13.89 11.42 16.52
CA THR A 9 -12.81 11.14 17.46
C THR A 9 -12.48 9.67 17.40
N PHE A 10 -11.21 9.34 17.18
CA PHE A 10 -10.71 7.98 17.20
C PHE A 10 -9.95 7.76 18.51
N ALA A 11 -10.23 6.67 19.22
CA ALA A 11 -9.47 6.30 20.41
C ALA A 11 -8.03 5.85 20.06
N LEU A 12 -7.82 5.36 18.84
CA LEU A 12 -6.54 4.92 18.32
C LEU A 12 -6.51 5.04 16.80
N VAL A 13 -5.41 5.52 16.26
CA VAL A 13 -5.14 5.59 14.82
C VAL A 13 -3.78 4.96 14.55
N LEU A 14 -3.78 3.82 13.86
CA LEU A 14 -2.57 3.15 13.40
C LEU A 14 -2.37 3.41 11.91
N VAL A 15 -1.15 3.70 11.49
CA VAL A 15 -0.82 4.00 10.09
C VAL A 15 0.40 3.22 9.63
N SER A 16 0.39 2.80 8.37
CA SER A 16 1.59 2.23 7.75
C SER A 16 2.75 3.24 7.78
N PRO A 17 4.01 2.81 8.01
CA PRO A 17 5.15 3.71 7.95
C PRO A 17 5.42 4.26 6.53
N LEU A 18 4.75 3.74 5.50
CA LEU A 18 4.89 4.20 4.12
C LEU A 18 4.31 5.61 3.94
N ARG A 19 5.06 6.46 3.22
CA ARG A 19 4.76 7.88 3.01
C ARG A 19 3.32 8.13 2.53
N ARG A 20 2.85 7.39 1.53
CA ARG A 20 1.49 7.52 0.97
C ARG A 20 0.38 7.35 2.02
N ALA A 21 0.59 6.46 2.99
CA ALA A 21 -0.38 6.20 4.04
C ALA A 21 -0.38 7.35 5.07
N ARG A 22 0.81 7.82 5.46
CA ARG A 22 0.97 8.96 6.38
C ARG A 22 0.36 10.24 5.80
N GLU A 23 0.69 10.59 4.56
CA GLU A 23 0.14 11.79 3.89
C GLU A 23 -1.40 11.74 3.83
N THR A 24 -1.98 10.56 3.58
CA THR A 24 -3.44 10.39 3.59
C THR A 24 -4.01 10.57 5.00
N CYS A 25 -3.34 10.03 6.01
CA CYS A 25 -3.78 10.12 7.40
C CYS A 25 -3.73 11.55 7.92
N ASP A 26 -2.66 12.29 7.61
CA ASP A 26 -2.51 13.71 7.96
C ASP A 26 -3.65 14.57 7.39
N LEU A 27 -4.09 14.27 6.16
CA LEU A 27 -5.18 14.98 5.50
C LEU A 27 -6.57 14.64 6.05
N MET A 28 -6.76 13.43 6.58
CA MET A 28 -8.09 12.90 6.90
C MET A 28 -8.38 12.82 8.40
N VAL A 29 -7.35 12.61 9.21
CA VAL A 29 -7.46 12.32 10.65
C VAL A 29 -6.62 13.30 11.48
N GLY A 30 -5.49 13.76 10.94
CA GLY A 30 -4.59 14.70 11.61
C GLY A 30 -3.35 14.03 12.20
N PRO A 31 -2.54 14.76 12.99
CA PRO A 31 -1.19 14.34 13.37
C PRO A 31 -1.11 13.25 14.46
N GLU A 32 -2.22 12.95 15.15
CA GLU A 32 -2.25 11.98 16.26
C GLU A 32 -2.36 10.54 15.74
N THR A 33 -1.26 10.02 15.18
CA THR A 33 -1.21 8.65 14.61
C THR A 33 0.04 7.90 15.05
N ILE A 34 -0.06 6.57 15.15
CA ILE A 34 1.03 5.69 15.54
C ILE A 34 1.43 4.85 14.33
N ALA A 35 2.71 4.89 13.97
CA ALA A 35 3.23 4.06 12.88
C ALA A 35 3.33 2.59 13.33
N ASP A 36 2.74 1.68 12.56
CA ASP A 36 2.79 0.24 12.80
C ASP A 36 3.35 -0.51 11.59
N GLY A 37 4.47 -1.20 11.79
CA GLY A 37 5.14 -1.99 10.75
C GLY A 37 4.30 -3.15 10.22
N ASN A 38 3.34 -3.65 10.99
CA ASN A 38 2.43 -4.72 10.57
C ASN A 38 1.41 -4.25 9.51
N LEU A 39 1.27 -2.92 9.32
CA LEU A 39 0.40 -2.32 8.31
C LEU A 39 1.12 -2.04 6.98
N MET A 40 2.34 -2.55 6.81
CA MET A 40 3.04 -2.46 5.52
C MET A 40 2.42 -3.43 4.51
N GLU A 41 2.28 -2.96 3.27
CA GLU A 41 2.01 -3.86 2.16
C GLU A 41 3.14 -4.88 2.02
N TRP A 42 2.79 -6.05 1.49
CA TRP A 42 3.78 -7.10 1.26
C TRP A 42 4.76 -6.66 0.19
N ASN A 43 6.02 -7.09 0.34
CA ASN A 43 7.01 -6.93 -0.71
C ASN A 43 6.63 -7.85 -1.89
N TYR A 44 6.09 -7.28 -2.98
CA TYR A 44 5.69 -8.04 -4.17
C TYR A 44 6.89 -8.56 -4.98
N GLY A 45 8.12 -8.29 -4.53
CA GLY A 45 9.36 -8.79 -5.12
C GLY A 45 9.51 -8.36 -6.58
N GLU A 46 9.77 -9.32 -7.46
CA GLU A 46 9.95 -9.06 -8.90
C GLU A 46 8.71 -8.48 -9.61
N TYR A 47 7.56 -8.44 -8.94
CA TYR A 47 6.32 -7.88 -9.47
C TYR A 47 6.08 -6.42 -9.06
N GLU A 48 6.91 -5.87 -8.17
CA GLU A 48 6.84 -4.47 -7.76
C GLU A 48 6.96 -3.55 -9.00
N GLY A 49 6.11 -2.53 -9.08
CA GLY A 49 6.13 -1.56 -10.20
C GLY A 49 5.70 -2.10 -11.57
N LEU A 50 5.26 -3.36 -11.69
CA LEU A 50 4.81 -3.91 -12.96
C LEU A 50 3.33 -3.63 -13.22
N THR A 51 3.02 -3.23 -14.46
CA THR A 51 1.63 -3.20 -14.94
C THR A 51 1.05 -4.61 -15.00
N PRO A 52 -0.27 -4.78 -14.90
CA PRO A 52 -0.91 -6.09 -15.03
C PRO A 52 -0.52 -6.85 -16.31
N GLN A 53 -0.39 -6.13 -17.42
CA GLN A 53 0.07 -6.70 -18.70
C GLN A 53 1.50 -7.24 -18.59
N ARG A 54 2.42 -6.48 -17.95
CA ARG A 54 3.82 -6.91 -17.75
C ARG A 54 3.92 -8.10 -16.79
N LYS A 55 3.11 -8.16 -15.73
CA LYS A 55 3.03 -9.33 -14.83
C LYS A 55 2.63 -10.58 -15.61
N ARG A 56 1.54 -10.49 -16.40
CA ARG A 56 1.06 -11.57 -17.27
C ARG A 56 2.14 -12.03 -18.24
N TRP A 57 2.80 -11.09 -18.92
CA TRP A 57 3.84 -11.39 -19.90
C TRP A 57 5.09 -12.06 -19.29
N ARG A 58 5.47 -11.71 -18.06
CA ARG A 58 6.55 -12.38 -17.33
C ARG A 58 6.18 -13.80 -16.92
N LEU A 59 4.97 -14.01 -16.40
CA LEU A 59 4.48 -15.31 -16.00
C LEU A 59 4.45 -16.30 -17.17
N THR A 60 4.00 -15.86 -18.36
CA THR A 60 3.97 -16.71 -19.55
C THR A 60 5.37 -17.05 -20.08
N ARG A 61 6.32 -16.09 -20.07
CA ARG A 61 7.70 -16.35 -20.51
C ARG A 61 8.50 -17.26 -19.58
N ARG A 62 8.37 -17.11 -18.25
CA ARG A 62 9.02 -18.02 -17.28
C ARG A 62 8.58 -19.47 -17.48
N SER A 63 7.29 -19.67 -17.78
CA SER A 63 6.70 -20.99 -18.01
C SER A 63 7.18 -21.70 -19.28
N PHE A 64 7.79 -20.96 -20.22
CA PHE A 64 8.35 -21.50 -21.46
C PHE A 64 9.83 -21.86 -21.31
N ARG A 65 10.59 -21.08 -20.54
CA ARG A 65 12.04 -21.27 -20.35
C ARG A 65 12.41 -22.41 -19.39
N ALA A 66 11.46 -22.91 -18.60
CA ALA A 66 11.65 -24.01 -17.66
C ALA A 66 11.33 -25.41 -18.27
N ARG A 67 11.12 -25.50 -19.59
CA ARG A 67 10.68 -26.72 -20.30
C ARG A 67 11.67 -27.24 -21.36
N THR A 68 12.91 -26.74 -21.35
CA THR A 68 14.07 -27.21 -22.13
C THR A 68 15.19 -27.52 -21.16
#